data_AF-A0A645GSR3-F1
#
_entry.id   AF-A0A645GSR3-F1
#
_cell.length_a   1.000
_cell.length_b   1.000
_cell.length_c   1.000
_cell.angle_alpha   90.00
_cell.angle_beta   90.00
_cell.angle_gamma   90.00
#
_symmetry.space_group_name_H-M   'P 1'
#
loop_
_entity.id
_entity.type
_entity.pdbx_description
1 polymer ?
#
loop_
_entity_poly.entity_id
_entity_poly.type
_entity_poly.pdbx_seq_one_letter_code
_entity_poly.pdbx_strand_id
1 'polypeptide(L)'
;MNLDQKQPGFPADVLPNYFKSIGIDYRIIESDTYSIVKDKIPEGKTTCSLCSRLRRGIIYRTAKELGANKIALGHHRDDMVHTLFLNLLFGGKIKAMPPKLVTDDKAHIVIRPLAYCAESDIAKFARGMEFPIIPCNLCGSQDNLQRQKIREMMQDWDKRYPGRTESVLTAMQNVVPSHLADTDLFDFHGLTLDTPVEEGDIAFDSPEFSVSGTIPISLKA
;
A
#
# COMPACT_ATOMS: atom_id res chain seq x y z
N MET A 1 4.64 4.57 17.66
CA MET A 1 3.59 3.95 18.48
C MET A 1 3.36 2.50 18.04
N ASN A 2 2.90 1.62 18.94
CA ASN A 2 2.37 0.30 18.60
C ASN A 2 1.00 0.11 19.27
N LEU A 3 0.09 -0.62 18.61
CA LEU A 3 -1.22 -0.98 19.17
C LEU A 3 -1.20 -2.45 19.60
N ASP A 4 -1.27 -2.70 20.90
CA ASP A 4 -1.58 -4.01 21.46
C ASP A 4 -3.10 -4.19 21.50
N GLN A 5 -3.59 -5.06 20.62
CA GLN A 5 -5.02 -5.34 20.44
C GLN A 5 -5.56 -6.38 21.44
N LYS A 6 -4.75 -6.82 22.40
CA LYS A 6 -5.03 -7.91 23.37
C LYS A 6 -5.36 -9.25 22.71
N GLN A 7 -4.76 -9.50 21.55
CA GLN A 7 -4.90 -10.79 20.86
C GLN A 7 -4.16 -11.90 21.64
N PRO A 8 -4.70 -13.13 21.69
CA PRO A 8 -3.98 -14.26 22.27
C PRO A 8 -2.61 -14.46 21.61
N GLY A 9 -1.56 -14.63 22.43
CA GLY A 9 -0.20 -14.86 21.96
C GLY A 9 0.52 -13.63 21.39
N PHE A 10 0.02 -12.41 21.61
CA PHE A 10 0.77 -11.20 21.25
C PHE A 10 2.04 -11.05 22.11
N PRO A 11 3.23 -10.90 21.52
CA PRO A 11 4.45 -10.72 22.28
C PRO A 11 4.61 -9.27 22.73
N ALA A 12 3.93 -8.91 23.83
CA ALA A 12 3.84 -7.53 24.32
C ALA A 12 5.20 -6.89 24.62
N ASP A 13 6.21 -7.69 25.00
CA ASP A 13 7.52 -7.20 25.43
C ASP A 13 8.51 -6.96 24.29
N VAL A 14 8.30 -7.58 23.12
CA VAL A 14 9.29 -7.59 22.03
C VAL A 14 9.58 -6.18 21.50
N LEU A 15 8.54 -5.43 21.11
CA LEU A 15 8.73 -4.07 20.59
C LEU A 15 9.20 -3.07 21.65
N PRO A 16 8.62 -3.02 22.88
CA PRO A 16 9.15 -2.17 23.93
C PRO A 16 10.63 -2.40 24.22
N ASN A 17 11.06 -3.66 24.33
CA ASN A 17 12.47 -3.98 24.61
C ASN A 17 13.37 -3.57 23.45
N TYR A 18 12.95 -3.82 22.20
CA TYR A 18 13.68 -3.36 21.03
C TYR A 18 13.77 -1.83 20.96
N PHE A 19 12.66 -1.11 21.16
CA PHE A 19 12.67 0.36 21.13
C PHE A 19 13.53 0.96 22.23
N LYS A 20 13.53 0.39 23.44
CA LYS A 20 14.44 0.77 24.52
C LYS A 20 15.91 0.53 24.13
N SER A 21 16.24 -0.60 23.51
CA SER A 21 17.63 -0.93 23.18
C SER A 21 18.24 0.02 22.13
N ILE A 22 17.42 0.54 21.22
CA ILE A 22 17.84 1.53 20.22
C ILE A 22 17.58 2.99 20.64
N GLY A 23 17.07 3.22 21.86
CA GLY A 23 16.88 4.56 22.43
C GLY A 23 15.86 5.43 21.71
N ILE A 24 14.80 4.85 21.14
CA ILE A 24 13.74 5.64 20.47
C ILE A 24 12.52 5.86 21.37
N ASP A 25 11.90 7.03 21.25
CA ASP A 25 10.63 7.31 21.90
C ASP A 25 9.52 6.43 21.32
N TYR A 26 8.76 5.78 22.20
CA TYR A 26 7.66 4.93 21.79
C TYR A 26 6.46 5.07 22.72
N ARG A 27 5.30 4.73 22.17
CA ARG A 27 4.04 4.65 22.89
C ARG A 27 3.38 3.32 22.55
N ILE A 28 3.15 2.50 23.57
CA ILE A 28 2.28 1.32 23.45
C ILE A 28 0.88 1.77 23.83
N ILE A 29 -0.07 1.57 22.92
CA ILE A 29 -1.49 1.78 23.15
C ILE A 29 -2.12 0.41 23.31
N GLU A 30 -2.80 0.20 24.42
CA GLU A 30 -3.49 -1.04 24.71
C GLU A 30 -4.98 -0.84 24.50
N SER A 31 -5.61 -1.70 23.72
CA SER A 31 -7.05 -1.66 23.49
C SER A 31 -7.54 -3.04 23.11
N ASP A 32 -8.54 -3.57 23.82
CA ASP A 32 -9.13 -4.86 23.49
C ASP A 32 -10.08 -4.75 22.29
N THR A 33 -9.51 -4.54 21.11
CA THR A 33 -10.26 -4.62 19.85
C THR A 33 -10.53 -6.05 19.45
N TYR A 34 -9.76 -7.03 19.97
CA TYR A 34 -9.92 -8.44 19.65
C TYR A 34 -11.30 -8.95 20.07
N SER A 35 -11.66 -8.77 21.35
CA SER A 35 -12.94 -9.23 21.89
C SER A 35 -14.11 -8.54 21.19
N ILE A 36 -14.00 -7.24 20.90
CA ILE A 36 -15.03 -6.47 20.17
C ILE A 36 -15.26 -7.06 18.77
N VAL A 37 -14.19 -7.43 18.06
CA VAL A 37 -14.30 -8.00 16.72
C VAL A 37 -14.90 -9.39 16.77
N LYS A 38 -14.52 -10.23 17.74
CA LYS A 38 -15.06 -11.58 17.94
C LYS A 38 -16.54 -11.58 18.34
N ASP A 39 -16.94 -10.64 19.17
CA ASP A 39 -18.33 -10.48 19.61
C ASP A 39 -19.25 -10.00 18.47
N LYS A 40 -18.79 -9.03 17.68
CA LYS A 40 -19.62 -8.40 16.64
C LYS A 40 -19.66 -9.14 15.30
N ILE A 41 -18.70 -10.00 15.02
CA ILE A 41 -18.58 -10.70 13.73
C ILE A 41 -18.85 -12.18 13.96
N PRO A 42 -19.91 -12.75 13.35
CA PRO A 42 -20.19 -14.17 13.45
C PRO A 42 -18.99 -15.02 13.02
N GLU A 43 -18.87 -16.20 13.61
CA GLU A 43 -17.85 -17.16 13.25
C GLU A 43 -17.91 -17.51 11.75
N GLY A 44 -16.75 -17.61 11.09
CA GLY A 44 -16.65 -17.85 9.65
C GLY A 44 -16.87 -16.62 8.76
N LYS A 45 -17.13 -15.42 9.33
CA LYS A 45 -17.20 -14.16 8.56
C LYS A 45 -15.89 -13.36 8.67
N THR A 46 -15.63 -12.53 7.65
CA THR A 46 -14.42 -11.71 7.57
C THR A 46 -14.35 -10.67 8.68
N THR A 47 -13.35 -10.77 9.53
CA THR A 47 -13.12 -9.88 10.68
C THR A 47 -12.26 -8.65 10.34
N CYS A 48 -11.47 -8.72 9.26
CA CYS A 48 -10.48 -7.71 8.89
C CYS A 48 -11.05 -6.31 8.67
N SER A 49 -12.29 -6.20 8.14
CA SER A 49 -12.91 -4.91 7.88
C SER A 49 -13.14 -4.11 9.18
N LEU A 50 -13.74 -4.75 10.19
CA LEU A 50 -13.98 -4.12 11.48
C LEU A 50 -12.68 -3.87 12.24
N CYS A 51 -11.77 -4.86 12.27
CA CYS A 51 -10.44 -4.70 12.89
C CYS A 51 -9.68 -3.52 12.28
N SER A 52 -9.61 -3.40 10.96
CA SER A 52 -8.92 -2.31 10.26
C SER A 52 -9.52 -0.94 10.62
N ARG A 53 -10.86 -0.85 10.70
CA ARG A 53 -11.57 0.37 11.12
C ARG A 53 -11.23 0.78 12.54
N LEU A 54 -11.29 -0.16 13.49
CA LEU A 54 -10.95 0.09 14.89
C LEU A 54 -9.50 0.51 15.06
N ARG A 55 -8.56 -0.23 14.46
CA ARG A 55 -7.13 0.08 14.48
C ARG A 55 -6.83 1.47 13.93
N ARG A 56 -7.43 1.83 12.79
CA ARG A 56 -7.28 3.16 12.20
C ARG A 56 -7.78 4.27 13.13
N GLY A 57 -8.96 4.10 13.71
CA GLY A 57 -9.53 5.07 14.65
C GLY A 57 -8.63 5.30 15.87
N ILE A 58 -8.06 4.22 16.42
CA ILE A 58 -7.13 4.32 17.55
C ILE A 58 -5.83 5.04 17.14
N ILE A 59 -5.24 4.67 16.00
CA ILE A 59 -4.01 5.32 15.50
C ILE A 59 -4.24 6.83 15.31
N TYR A 60 -5.35 7.22 14.69
CA TYR A 60 -5.64 8.63 14.38
C TYR A 60 -5.89 9.44 15.65
N ARG A 61 -6.65 8.87 16.61
CA ARG A 61 -6.85 9.49 17.91
C ARG A 61 -5.52 9.70 18.65
N THR A 62 -4.69 8.67 18.73
CA THR A 62 -3.38 8.77 19.38
C THR A 62 -2.46 9.77 18.66
N ALA A 63 -2.47 9.81 17.33
CA ALA A 63 -1.72 10.82 16.57
C ALA A 63 -2.15 12.25 16.95
N LYS A 64 -3.45 12.48 17.12
CA LYS A 64 -4.00 13.77 17.58
C LYS A 64 -3.58 14.11 19.00
N GLU A 65 -3.66 13.16 19.93
CA GLU A 65 -3.22 13.33 21.33
C GLU A 65 -1.74 13.69 21.43
N LEU A 66 -0.91 13.12 20.54
CA LEU A 66 0.52 13.41 20.47
C LEU A 66 0.86 14.70 19.71
N GLY A 67 -0.14 15.43 19.19
CA GLY A 67 0.09 16.61 18.36
C GLY A 67 0.81 16.33 17.03
N ALA A 68 0.79 15.08 16.56
CA ALA A 68 1.42 14.70 15.30
C ALA A 68 0.61 15.22 14.11
N ASN A 69 1.29 15.71 13.07
CA ASN A 69 0.66 16.15 11.81
C ASN A 69 0.74 15.11 10.68
N LYS A 70 1.49 14.02 10.90
CA LYS A 70 1.72 12.94 9.92
C LYS A 70 1.64 11.57 10.58
N ILE A 71 1.14 10.60 9.83
CA ILE A 71 1.06 9.19 10.25
C ILE A 71 1.75 8.34 9.19
N ALA A 72 2.90 7.76 9.53
CA ALA A 72 3.62 6.85 8.64
C ALA A 72 3.10 5.42 8.78
N LEU A 73 2.72 4.80 7.67
CA LEU A 73 2.29 3.40 7.61
C LEU A 73 3.25 2.61 6.71
N GLY A 74 3.59 1.39 7.13
CA GLY A 74 4.53 0.50 6.42
C GLY A 74 4.00 -0.18 5.16
N HIS A 75 2.96 0.38 4.53
CA HIS A 75 2.46 -0.16 3.26
C HIS A 75 3.50 0.03 2.16
N HIS A 76 3.67 -0.98 1.33
CA HIS A 76 4.70 -1.03 0.30
C HIS A 76 4.14 -1.13 -1.13
N ARG A 77 5.01 -1.26 -2.13
CA ARG A 77 4.62 -1.31 -3.55
C ARG A 77 3.59 -2.39 -3.85
N ASP A 78 3.86 -3.59 -3.38
CA ASP A 78 2.99 -4.75 -3.61
C ASP A 78 1.60 -4.53 -2.99
N ASP A 79 1.50 -3.91 -1.82
CA ASP A 79 0.21 -3.52 -1.22
C ASP A 79 -0.59 -2.58 -2.12
N MET A 80 0.08 -1.61 -2.76
CA MET A 80 -0.55 -0.67 -3.69
C MET A 80 -1.10 -1.40 -4.91
N VAL A 81 -0.30 -2.27 -5.52
CA VAL A 81 -0.69 -3.09 -6.67
C VAL A 81 -1.82 -4.05 -6.32
N HIS A 82 -1.74 -4.76 -5.19
CA HIS A 82 -2.83 -5.61 -4.72
C HIS A 82 -4.12 -4.83 -4.50
N THR A 83 -4.00 -3.60 -3.98
CA THR A 83 -5.17 -2.73 -3.76
C THR A 83 -5.77 -2.25 -5.07
N LEU A 84 -4.96 -1.96 -6.08
CA LEU A 84 -5.44 -1.67 -7.43
C LEU A 84 -6.29 -2.83 -7.95
N PHE A 85 -5.76 -4.05 -7.98
CA PHE A 85 -6.47 -5.21 -8.51
C PHE A 85 -7.73 -5.55 -7.70
N LEU A 86 -7.70 -5.38 -6.37
CA LEU A 86 -8.89 -5.54 -5.55
C LEU A 86 -10.01 -4.58 -5.96
N ASN A 87 -9.70 -3.29 -6.18
CA ASN A 87 -10.70 -2.33 -6.62
C ASN A 87 -11.09 -2.53 -8.08
N LEU A 88 -10.16 -2.93 -8.94
CA LEU A 88 -10.43 -3.19 -10.35
C LEU A 88 -11.40 -4.36 -10.52
N LEU A 89 -11.10 -5.50 -9.90
CA LEU A 89 -11.83 -6.75 -10.12
C LEU A 89 -13.08 -6.89 -9.25
N PHE A 90 -13.10 -6.32 -8.05
CA PHE A 90 -14.23 -6.47 -7.11
C PHE A 90 -14.94 -5.14 -6.80
N GLY A 91 -14.31 -4.00 -7.09
CA GLY A 91 -14.86 -2.68 -6.81
C GLY A 91 -15.30 -1.89 -8.05
N GLY A 92 -14.98 -2.37 -9.26
CA GLY A 92 -15.26 -1.68 -10.52
C GLY A 92 -14.58 -0.31 -10.63
N LYS A 93 -13.41 -0.12 -10.01
CA LYS A 93 -12.72 1.18 -9.97
C LYS A 93 -11.21 1.02 -10.21
N ILE A 94 -10.65 1.88 -11.05
CA ILE A 94 -9.20 2.07 -11.15
C ILE A 94 -8.76 2.90 -9.94
N LYS A 95 -8.46 2.22 -8.84
CA LYS A 95 -8.13 2.87 -7.56
C LYS A 95 -7.15 2.03 -6.75
N ALA A 96 -5.98 2.58 -6.47
CA ALA A 96 -5.02 2.02 -5.53
C ALA A 96 -5.07 2.72 -4.17
N MET A 97 -4.08 2.46 -3.30
CA MET A 97 -3.81 3.34 -2.17
C MET A 97 -2.76 4.39 -2.57
N PRO A 98 -2.98 5.69 -2.33
CA PRO A 98 -2.02 6.71 -2.72
C PRO A 98 -0.81 6.72 -1.77
N PRO A 99 0.40 7.12 -2.22
CA PRO A 99 1.56 7.27 -1.34
C PRO A 99 1.34 8.26 -0.18
N LYS A 100 0.49 9.27 -0.41
CA LYS A 100 0.12 10.31 0.55
C LYS A 100 -1.39 10.56 0.51
N LEU A 101 -2.02 10.71 1.66
CA LEU A 101 -3.45 10.95 1.78
C LEU A 101 -3.74 11.92 2.93
N VAL A 102 -4.50 12.98 2.68
CA VAL A 102 -5.04 13.85 3.73
C VAL A 102 -6.25 13.13 4.36
N THR A 103 -6.35 13.12 5.69
CA THR A 103 -7.52 12.54 6.37
C THR A 103 -8.76 13.40 6.12
N ASP A 104 -9.95 12.80 6.19
CA ASP A 104 -11.22 13.49 5.87
C ASP A 104 -11.47 14.70 6.79
N ASP A 105 -11.05 14.61 8.06
CA ASP A 105 -11.11 15.69 9.05
C ASP A 105 -9.98 16.72 8.92
N LYS A 106 -9.09 16.54 7.93
CA LYS A 106 -7.90 17.36 7.65
C LYS A 106 -6.91 17.46 8.82
N ALA A 107 -7.02 16.59 9.82
CA ALA A 107 -6.16 16.62 11.01
C ALA A 107 -4.76 16.05 10.74
N HIS A 108 -4.62 15.11 9.80
CA HIS A 108 -3.38 14.41 9.54
C HIS A 108 -3.11 14.21 8.06
N ILE A 109 -1.83 14.00 7.75
CA ILE A 109 -1.38 13.45 6.48
C ILE A 109 -0.87 12.03 6.71
N VAL A 110 -1.53 11.04 6.11
CA VAL A 110 -1.02 9.68 6.05
C VAL A 110 0.06 9.60 4.97
N ILE A 111 1.22 9.06 5.32
CA ILE A 111 2.34 8.82 4.40
C ILE A 111 2.70 7.33 4.37
N ARG A 112 3.14 6.85 3.21
CA ARG A 112 3.63 5.48 3.00
C ARG A 112 5.05 5.54 2.47
N PRO A 113 6.07 5.65 3.33
CA PRO A 113 7.46 5.83 2.89
C PRO A 113 7.98 4.69 2.02
N LEU A 114 7.42 3.48 2.19
CA LEU A 114 7.81 2.28 1.45
C LEU A 114 6.99 2.04 0.18
N ALA A 115 6.16 3.00 -0.24
CA ALA A 115 5.23 2.88 -1.38
C ALA A 115 5.87 2.37 -2.69
N TYR A 116 7.17 2.58 -2.88
CA TYR A 116 7.91 2.17 -4.08
C TYR A 116 8.87 1.00 -3.83
N CYS A 117 8.93 0.49 -2.60
CA CYS A 117 9.81 -0.61 -2.21
C CYS A 117 9.10 -1.96 -2.42
N ALA A 118 9.81 -2.94 -2.97
CA ALA A 118 9.34 -4.31 -3.09
C ALA A 118 9.23 -4.98 -1.71
N GLU A 119 8.20 -5.79 -1.49
CA GLU A 119 8.09 -6.62 -0.28
C GLU A 119 9.30 -7.51 -0.08
N SER A 120 9.82 -8.10 -1.17
CA SER A 120 10.97 -9.00 -1.15
C SER A 120 12.25 -8.31 -0.67
N ASP A 121 12.45 -7.04 -1.02
CA ASP A 121 13.61 -6.26 -0.60
C ASP A 121 13.47 -5.76 0.83
N ILE A 122 12.27 -5.35 1.25
CA ILE A 122 11.96 -5.04 2.65
C ILE A 122 12.23 -6.27 3.52
N ALA A 123 11.81 -7.46 3.09
CA ALA A 123 12.03 -8.70 3.82
C ALA A 123 13.51 -9.09 3.90
N LYS A 124 14.29 -8.91 2.83
CA LYS A 124 15.76 -9.11 2.86
C LYS A 124 16.42 -8.13 3.82
N PHE A 125 16.06 -6.85 3.75
CA PHE A 125 16.59 -5.80 4.62
C PHE A 125 16.27 -6.08 6.09
N ALA A 126 15.02 -6.41 6.40
CA ALA A 126 14.60 -6.73 7.77
C ALA A 126 15.34 -7.93 8.36
N ARG A 127 15.61 -8.97 7.55
CA ARG A 127 16.44 -10.12 7.97
C ARG A 127 17.89 -9.71 8.21
N GLY A 128 18.49 -8.95 7.30
CA GLY A 128 19.88 -8.50 7.43
C GLY A 128 20.11 -7.55 8.61
N MET A 129 19.09 -6.77 8.97
CA MET A 129 19.09 -5.88 10.14
C MET A 129 18.61 -6.56 11.43
N GLU A 130 18.23 -7.85 11.36
CA GLU A 130 17.71 -8.62 12.48
C GLU A 130 16.55 -7.93 13.22
N PHE A 131 15.66 -7.25 12.47
CA PHE A 131 14.52 -6.58 13.08
C PHE A 131 13.55 -7.59 13.71
N PRO A 132 12.99 -7.29 14.89
CA PRO A 132 12.00 -8.16 15.50
C PRO A 132 10.72 -8.20 14.65
N ILE A 133 10.26 -9.41 14.32
CA ILE A 133 9.02 -9.62 13.57
C ILE A 133 7.88 -9.94 14.54
N ILE A 134 6.81 -9.14 14.51
CA ILE A 134 5.57 -9.43 15.24
C ILE A 134 4.53 -9.94 14.25
N PRO A 135 4.09 -11.21 14.35
CA PRO A 135 3.04 -11.73 13.51
C PRO A 135 1.67 -11.22 13.98
N CYS A 136 0.81 -10.88 13.02
CA CYS A 136 -0.59 -10.58 13.30
C CYS A 136 -1.42 -11.87 13.23
N ASN A 137 -1.53 -12.55 14.36
CA ASN A 137 -2.29 -13.81 14.47
C ASN A 137 -3.76 -13.61 14.88
N LEU A 138 -4.21 -12.36 15.04
CA LEU A 138 -5.56 -11.96 15.51
C LEU A 138 -6.70 -12.80 14.92
N CYS A 139 -6.61 -13.11 13.64
CA CYS A 139 -7.68 -13.71 12.85
C CYS A 139 -7.29 -15.04 12.22
N GLY A 140 -6.23 -15.71 12.71
CA GLY A 140 -5.85 -17.07 12.33
C GLY A 140 -6.00 -17.31 10.83
N SER A 141 -5.17 -16.67 10.00
CA SER A 141 -5.11 -16.92 8.55
C SER A 141 -6.46 -16.93 7.80
N GLN A 142 -7.50 -16.25 8.28
CA GLN A 142 -8.56 -15.82 7.37
C GLN A 142 -8.04 -14.60 6.65
N ASP A 143 -7.16 -14.88 5.70
CA ASP A 143 -7.01 -14.08 4.52
C ASP A 143 -8.37 -13.50 4.14
N ASN A 144 -8.40 -12.19 3.91
CA ASN A 144 -9.39 -11.72 2.97
C ASN A 144 -9.12 -12.51 1.69
N LEU A 145 -9.89 -13.57 1.45
CA LEU A 145 -9.65 -14.56 0.38
C LEU A 145 -9.33 -13.86 -0.94
N GLN A 146 -9.93 -12.69 -1.16
CA GLN A 146 -9.64 -11.84 -2.31
C GLN A 146 -8.20 -11.29 -2.29
N ARG A 147 -7.73 -10.67 -1.20
CA ARG A 147 -6.36 -10.12 -1.11
C ARG A 147 -5.31 -11.21 -1.28
N GLN A 148 -5.51 -12.36 -0.66
CA GLN A 148 -4.60 -13.49 -0.82
C GLN A 148 -4.57 -13.99 -2.26
N LYS A 149 -5.75 -14.18 -2.89
CA LYS A 149 -5.85 -14.56 -4.30
C LYS A 149 -5.14 -13.56 -5.23
N ILE A 150 -5.29 -12.26 -4.97
CA ILE A 150 -4.58 -11.22 -5.75
C ILE A 150 -3.07 -11.32 -5.53
N ARG A 151 -2.61 -11.54 -4.29
CA ARG A 151 -1.19 -11.74 -4.01
C ARG A 151 -0.64 -12.96 -4.74
N GLU A 152 -1.32 -14.09 -4.67
CA GLU A 152 -0.94 -15.32 -5.37
C GLU A 152 -0.91 -15.12 -6.88
N MET A 153 -1.93 -14.45 -7.44
CA MET A 153 -1.98 -14.09 -8.85
C MET A 153 -0.77 -13.24 -9.28
N MET A 154 -0.43 -12.19 -8.52
CA MET A 154 0.70 -11.32 -8.83
C MET A 154 2.04 -12.05 -8.71
N GLN A 155 2.21 -12.88 -7.68
CA GLN A 155 3.42 -13.69 -7.49
C GLN A 155 3.61 -14.70 -8.64
N ASP A 156 2.54 -15.33 -9.10
CA ASP A 156 2.58 -16.22 -10.26
C ASP A 156 2.92 -15.46 -11.56
N TRP A 157 2.38 -14.25 -11.73
CA TRP A 157 2.72 -13.39 -12.86
C TRP A 157 4.19 -12.97 -12.85
N ASP A 158 4.72 -12.49 -11.73
CA ASP A 158 6.13 -12.12 -11.61
C ASP A 158 7.06 -13.32 -11.81
N LYS A 159 6.64 -14.52 -11.42
CA LYS A 159 7.41 -15.75 -11.65
C LYS A 159 7.49 -16.10 -13.14
N ARG A 160 6.38 -16.00 -13.86
CA ARG A 160 6.31 -16.32 -15.30
C ARG A 160 6.90 -15.20 -16.16
N TYR A 161 6.75 -13.96 -15.72
CA TYR A 161 7.18 -12.76 -16.41
C TYR A 161 7.79 -11.80 -15.37
N PRO A 162 9.12 -11.84 -15.15
CA PRO A 162 9.76 -10.94 -14.19
C PRO A 162 9.48 -9.46 -14.49
N GLY A 163 9.14 -8.68 -13.47
CA GLY A 163 8.91 -7.24 -13.59
C GLY A 163 7.45 -6.82 -13.77
N ARG A 164 6.47 -7.71 -13.58
CA ARG A 164 5.05 -7.37 -13.81
C ARG A 164 4.47 -6.49 -12.73
N THR A 165 4.84 -6.71 -11.46
CA THR A 165 4.45 -5.81 -10.38
C THR A 165 5.01 -4.39 -10.60
N GLU A 166 6.24 -4.27 -11.08
CA GLU A 166 6.87 -2.99 -11.47
C GLU A 166 6.15 -2.34 -12.66
N SER A 167 5.81 -3.13 -13.68
CA SER A 167 5.06 -2.66 -14.85
C SER A 167 3.68 -2.12 -14.44
N VAL A 168 2.97 -2.81 -13.55
CA VAL A 168 1.67 -2.33 -13.03
C VAL A 168 1.85 -1.05 -12.21
N LEU A 169 2.87 -0.96 -11.35
CA LEU A 169 3.15 0.29 -10.62
C LEU A 169 3.44 1.45 -11.58
N THR A 170 4.21 1.18 -12.64
CA THR A 170 4.53 2.17 -13.68
C THR A 170 3.25 2.63 -14.39
N ALA A 171 2.33 1.72 -14.72
CA ALA A 171 1.03 2.07 -15.29
C ALA A 171 0.19 2.95 -14.34
N MET A 172 0.28 2.74 -13.02
CA MET A 172 -0.38 3.62 -12.05
C MET A 172 0.14 5.05 -12.03
N GLN A 173 1.34 5.31 -12.58
CA GLN A 173 1.96 6.62 -12.67
C GLN A 173 1.79 7.27 -14.05
N ASN A 174 1.44 6.47 -15.06
CA ASN A 174 1.29 6.88 -16.46
C ASN A 174 -0.13 6.56 -16.92
N VAL A 175 -1.06 7.44 -16.55
CA VAL A 175 -2.50 7.27 -16.83
C VAL A 175 -2.85 8.09 -18.06
N VAL A 176 -3.55 7.47 -19.01
CA VAL A 176 -3.97 8.09 -20.28
C VAL A 176 -5.49 8.23 -20.28
N PRO A 177 -6.06 9.38 -19.88
CA PRO A 177 -7.51 9.53 -19.71
C PRO A 177 -8.34 9.19 -20.95
N SER A 178 -7.86 9.58 -22.14
CA SER A 178 -8.51 9.28 -23.42
C SER A 178 -8.69 7.79 -23.69
N HIS A 179 -7.92 6.93 -23.02
CA HIS A 179 -7.93 5.48 -23.17
C HIS A 179 -8.65 4.73 -22.04
N LEU A 180 -9.23 5.44 -21.06
CA LEU A 180 -9.86 4.85 -19.88
C LEU A 180 -11.37 5.06 -19.78
N ALA A 181 -12.02 5.50 -20.86
CA ALA A 181 -13.48 5.61 -21.02
C ALA A 181 -14.20 6.44 -19.93
N ASP A 182 -13.49 7.30 -19.22
CA ASP A 182 -14.05 8.20 -18.21
C ASP A 182 -14.42 9.54 -18.87
N THR A 183 -15.72 9.80 -19.03
CA THR A 183 -16.24 11.01 -19.69
C THR A 183 -16.02 12.29 -18.90
N ASP A 184 -15.73 12.20 -17.60
CA ASP A 184 -15.42 13.37 -16.78
C ASP A 184 -13.95 13.77 -16.92
N LEU A 185 -13.07 12.80 -17.19
CA LEU A 185 -11.64 13.04 -17.41
C LEU A 185 -11.26 13.30 -18.87
N PHE A 186 -12.08 12.84 -19.83
CA PHE A 186 -11.88 13.09 -21.25
C PHE A 186 -13.23 13.32 -21.96
N ASP A 187 -13.36 14.42 -22.69
CA ASP A 187 -14.59 14.76 -23.41
C ASP A 187 -14.72 13.94 -24.71
N PHE A 188 -15.35 12.77 -24.60
CA PHE A 188 -15.68 11.95 -25.75
C PHE A 188 -16.84 12.51 -26.58
N HIS A 189 -17.71 13.35 -26.01
CA HIS A 189 -18.87 13.91 -26.72
C HIS A 189 -18.46 15.02 -27.67
N GLY A 190 -17.50 15.85 -27.27
CA GLY A 190 -16.91 16.93 -28.07
C GLY A 190 -15.70 16.51 -28.91
N LEU A 191 -15.44 15.21 -29.07
CA LEU A 191 -14.28 14.72 -29.83
C LEU A 191 -14.40 15.08 -31.33
N THR A 192 -13.40 15.76 -31.87
CA THR A 192 -13.32 16.17 -33.28
C THR A 192 -12.00 15.70 -33.91
N LEU A 193 -11.89 15.79 -35.24
CA LEU A 193 -10.65 15.45 -35.94
C LEU A 193 -9.47 16.37 -35.56
N ASP A 194 -9.77 17.58 -35.08
CA ASP A 194 -8.77 18.55 -34.66
C ASP A 194 -8.43 18.45 -33.17
N THR A 195 -9.07 17.52 -32.43
CA THR A 195 -8.81 17.33 -31.00
C THR A 195 -7.40 16.76 -30.81
N PRO A 196 -6.51 17.45 -30.08
CA PRO A 196 -5.17 16.94 -29.81
C PRO A 196 -5.25 15.76 -28.82
N VAL A 197 -4.69 14.62 -29.20
CA VAL A 197 -4.57 13.43 -28.35
C VAL A 197 -3.08 13.09 -28.24
N GLU A 198 -2.52 13.22 -27.04
CA GLU A 198 -1.07 13.06 -26.80
C GLU A 198 -0.58 11.62 -27.07
N GLU A 199 -1.38 10.62 -26.72
CA GLU A 199 -1.13 9.22 -27.03
C GLU A 199 -2.26 8.73 -27.94
N GLY A 200 -2.17 9.00 -29.25
CA GLY A 200 -3.15 8.58 -30.25
C GLY A 200 -3.12 7.06 -30.50
N ASP A 201 -3.23 6.63 -31.76
CA ASP A 201 -3.16 5.20 -32.14
C ASP A 201 -1.71 4.69 -32.15
N ILE A 202 -1.04 4.76 -30.99
CA ILE A 202 0.35 4.33 -30.76
C ILE A 202 0.43 3.08 -29.87
N ALA A 203 -0.68 2.37 -29.69
CA ALA A 203 -0.90 1.38 -28.62
C ALA A 203 0.16 0.25 -28.53
N PHE A 204 0.86 -0.05 -29.62
CA PHE A 204 1.94 -1.05 -29.68
C PHE A 204 3.25 -0.51 -30.26
N ASP A 205 3.33 0.80 -30.50
CA ASP A 205 4.53 1.42 -31.03
C ASP A 205 5.61 1.46 -29.95
N SER A 206 6.86 1.24 -30.35
CA SER A 206 7.98 1.29 -29.42
C SER A 206 8.15 2.74 -28.94
N PRO A 207 8.14 3.02 -27.63
CA PRO A 207 8.35 4.38 -27.15
C PRO A 207 9.70 4.92 -27.61
N GLU A 208 9.70 6.14 -28.16
CA GLU A 208 10.93 6.88 -28.43
C GLU A 208 11.53 7.37 -27.11
N PHE A 209 12.48 6.62 -26.56
CA PHE A 209 13.23 7.08 -25.40
C PHE A 209 14.26 8.12 -25.84
N SER A 210 14.05 9.39 -25.48
CA SER A 210 15.13 10.37 -25.54
C SER A 210 16.20 10.00 -24.50
N VAL A 211 17.42 9.75 -24.97
CA VAL A 211 18.58 9.51 -24.09
C VAL A 211 19.03 10.84 -23.51
N SER A 212 18.25 11.42 -22.58
CA SER A 212 18.69 12.56 -21.78
C SER A 212 19.03 12.07 -20.37
N GLY A 213 20.32 11.81 -20.11
CA GLY A 213 20.77 11.38 -18.79
C GLY A 213 22.11 10.66 -18.72
N THR A 214 22.82 10.45 -19.83
CA THR A 214 24.19 9.94 -19.77
C THR A 214 25.13 11.04 -19.25
N ILE A 215 25.67 10.83 -18.05
CA ILE A 215 26.85 11.55 -17.59
C ILE A 215 27.99 11.17 -18.55
N PRO A 216 28.59 12.11 -19.29
CA PRO A 216 29.71 11.79 -20.16
C PRO A 216 30.91 11.40 -19.29
N ILE A 217 31.20 10.10 -19.22
CA ILE A 217 32.45 9.61 -18.64
C ILE A 217 33.54 9.86 -19.68
N SER A 218 34.20 11.02 -19.57
CA SER A 218 35.44 11.27 -20.29
C SER A 218 36.55 10.47 -19.60
N LEU A 219 36.88 9.30 -20.17
CA LEU A 219 38.15 8.64 -19.87
C LEU A 219 39.25 9.45 -20.56
N LYS A 220 39.99 10.24 -19.79
CA LYS A 220 41.27 10.79 -20.25
C LYS A 220 42.26 9.62 -20.36
N ALA A 221 42.78 9.44 -21.58
CA ALA A 221 43.95 8.61 -21.85
C ALA A 221 45.21 9.25 -21.25
#